data_AF-A0AAX4P1S6-F1
#
_entry.id   AF-A0AAX4P1S6-F1
#
_cell.length_a   1.000
_cell.length_b   1.000
_cell.length_c   1.000
_cell.angle_alpha   90.00
_cell.angle_beta   90.00
_cell.angle_gamma   90.00
#
_symmetry.space_group_name_H-M   'P 1'
#
loop_
_entity.id
_entity.type
_entity.pdbx_description
1 polymer ?
#
loop_
_entity_poly.entity_id
_entity_poly.type
_entity_poly.pdbx_seq_one_letter_code
_entity_poly.pdbx_strand_id
1 'polypeptide(L)'
;MPKASHRPAVRTVGLGVLLLALVYLVSGLNIFGSSAKKFASRENGMFWNKNFFYSQNVAWEDYALSLFLEYADKDITREQVAILSSLVDENRDGRVTLEENVSFLIKFGGERKGGPGDMLEAILSALQFAEGETSQSKLAGGSGGLAKGSGGCSVRLESANKQYAEVAASGNLQFRGDSPFTIEVWVKPSTDGNHLTLVSKYNRGKWGQYFVKLVPAGGVFFHREVAPWGQESEHALPLGVFSHVAAVYGNNEAKIYLNGTLVRSQQEGAQDNNNETPVLFGAMYENGAPIDFFDGELDEVRFWDVERTPEQIQSAMHLRLSGTEEGLVAYWPFDECTGIKARDHVGNHDAILHGGTWNQPGVRVKAYKDIFGCVDSLCST
;
A
#
# COMPACT_ATOMS: atom_id res chain seq x y z
N MET A 1 -0.05 -58.08 16.50
CA MET A 1 0.60 -58.37 15.19
C MET A 1 0.09 -59.72 14.68
N PRO A 2 -0.08 -59.99 13.37
CA PRO A 2 0.36 -59.19 12.21
C PRO A 2 -0.71 -58.95 11.09
N LYS A 3 -0.36 -57.96 10.24
CA LYS A 3 -0.56 -57.72 8.79
C LYS A 3 -1.51 -58.64 7.96
N ALA A 4 -2.38 -58.01 7.14
CA ALA A 4 -2.13 -57.73 5.71
C ALA A 4 -3.41 -57.70 4.83
N SER A 5 -3.54 -56.62 4.03
CA SER A 5 -3.88 -56.63 2.59
C SER A 5 -5.31 -56.91 2.11
N HIS A 6 -5.89 -55.95 1.37
CA HIS A 6 -6.30 -56.04 -0.05
C HIS A 6 -7.37 -54.97 -0.39
N ARG A 7 -7.05 -54.05 -1.31
CA ARG A 7 -8.03 -53.28 -2.13
C ARG A 7 -8.59 -54.24 -3.21
N PRO A 8 -9.82 -54.07 -3.78
CA PRO A 8 -10.06 -53.13 -4.91
C PRO A 8 -11.51 -52.53 -4.94
N ALA A 9 -11.70 -51.24 -5.27
CA ALA A 9 -11.96 -50.65 -6.59
C ALA A 9 -13.28 -51.05 -7.29
N VAL A 10 -14.21 -50.09 -7.48
CA VAL A 10 -15.12 -49.91 -8.64
C VAL A 10 -15.54 -48.42 -8.64
N ARG A 11 -14.97 -47.56 -9.49
CA ARG A 11 -15.37 -47.20 -10.87
C ARG A 11 -16.66 -46.36 -10.95
N THR A 12 -16.53 -45.05 -11.19
CA THR A 12 -16.76 -44.33 -12.49
C THR A 12 -18.16 -43.70 -12.46
N VAL A 13 -18.38 -42.40 -12.70
CA VAL A 13 -18.46 -41.65 -13.98
C VAL A 13 -18.66 -40.16 -13.56
N GLY A 14 -18.17 -39.10 -14.22
CA GLY A 14 -17.46 -38.91 -15.50
C GLY A 14 -16.63 -37.62 -15.44
N LEU A 15 -15.40 -37.63 -15.96
CA LEU A 15 -14.99 -37.05 -17.25
C LEU A 15 -15.51 -35.63 -17.55
N GLY A 16 -14.58 -34.68 -17.49
CA GLY A 16 -14.72 -33.30 -17.96
C GLY A 16 -13.35 -32.62 -18.10
N VAL A 17 -12.51 -33.16 -18.99
CA VAL A 17 -11.40 -32.50 -19.71
C VAL A 17 -10.16 -32.04 -18.93
N LEU A 18 -9.13 -32.86 -19.03
CA LEU A 18 -7.72 -32.47 -19.08
C LEU A 18 -7.46 -31.77 -20.42
N LEU A 19 -7.17 -30.47 -20.44
CA LEU A 19 -6.48 -29.81 -21.56
C LEU A 19 -5.86 -28.49 -21.11
N LEU A 20 -4.65 -28.57 -20.55
CA LEU A 20 -3.53 -27.62 -20.70
C LEU A 20 -2.36 -28.08 -19.82
N ALA A 21 -1.98 -29.35 -20.00
CA ALA A 21 -0.56 -29.62 -19.98
C ALA A 21 0.00 -29.02 -21.29
N LEU A 22 1.17 -28.36 -21.26
CA LEU A 22 1.96 -28.02 -22.44
C LEU A 22 1.40 -26.91 -23.37
N VAL A 23 2.14 -25.81 -23.43
CA VAL A 23 2.80 -25.45 -24.68
C VAL A 23 4.30 -25.57 -24.43
N TYR A 24 4.82 -26.81 -24.47
CA TYR A 24 6.26 -27.16 -24.38
C TYR A 24 6.81 -27.78 -23.08
N LEU A 25 6.22 -28.93 -22.72
CA LEU A 25 7.01 -30.15 -22.50
C LEU A 25 6.72 -31.21 -23.61
N VAL A 26 6.44 -30.74 -24.84
CA VAL A 26 6.60 -31.44 -26.14
C VAL A 26 7.41 -30.50 -27.03
N SER A 27 8.67 -30.25 -26.63
CA SER A 27 9.77 -30.33 -27.60
C SER A 27 10.66 -31.40 -27.02
N GLY A 28 10.55 -32.60 -27.58
CA GLY A 28 11.31 -33.77 -27.15
C GLY A 28 12.80 -33.58 -27.39
N LEU A 29 13.47 -32.87 -26.50
CA LEU A 29 14.91 -32.90 -26.32
C LEU A 29 15.20 -33.56 -24.97
N ASN A 30 15.40 -34.87 -25.05
CA ASN A 30 16.04 -35.69 -24.03
C ASN A 30 17.47 -35.19 -23.83
N ILE A 31 17.73 -34.42 -22.78
CA ILE A 31 19.09 -34.13 -22.34
C ILE A 31 19.13 -34.26 -20.80
N PHE A 32 19.50 -35.48 -20.35
CA PHE A 32 20.07 -35.85 -19.04
C PHE A 32 19.25 -35.52 -17.77
N GLY A 33 19.24 -36.29 -16.70
CA GLY A 33 19.96 -37.49 -16.26
C GLY A 33 19.62 -37.67 -14.77
N SER A 34 19.36 -38.91 -14.35
CA SER A 34 19.33 -39.53 -12.99
C SER A 34 18.95 -38.77 -11.68
N SER A 35 18.78 -37.45 -11.63
CA SER A 35 18.53 -36.69 -10.40
C SER A 35 17.05 -36.62 -10.01
N ALA A 36 16.13 -36.69 -10.98
CA ALA A 36 14.69 -36.62 -10.70
C ALA A 36 14.15 -37.82 -9.89
N LYS A 37 14.86 -38.97 -9.92
CA LYS A 37 14.45 -40.17 -9.16
C LYS A 37 14.91 -40.15 -7.69
N LYS A 38 15.88 -39.30 -7.32
CA LYS A 38 16.29 -39.13 -5.90
C LYS A 38 15.41 -38.14 -5.14
N PHE A 39 14.64 -37.32 -5.85
CA PHE A 39 13.80 -36.28 -5.24
C PHE A 39 12.50 -36.83 -4.62
N ALA A 40 12.05 -38.02 -5.05
CA ALA A 40 10.79 -38.59 -4.58
C ALA A 40 10.92 -39.48 -3.32
N SER A 41 12.12 -39.76 -2.81
CA SER A 41 12.33 -40.87 -1.84
C SER A 41 12.87 -40.50 -0.46
N ARG A 42 12.82 -39.24 -0.03
CA ARG A 42 13.01 -38.89 1.40
C ARG A 42 12.01 -37.80 1.77
N GLU A 43 10.87 -38.24 2.31
CA GLU A 43 9.83 -37.56 3.10
C GLU A 43 9.43 -36.09 2.85
N ASN A 44 9.97 -35.39 1.85
CA ASN A 44 9.69 -33.97 1.62
C ASN A 44 8.40 -33.75 0.83
N GLY A 45 7.85 -34.78 0.18
CA GLY A 45 6.51 -34.69 -0.42
C GLY A 45 5.37 -34.68 0.61
N MET A 46 5.63 -35.09 1.86
CA MET A 46 4.58 -35.17 2.89
C MET A 46 4.38 -33.84 3.63
N PHE A 47 5.42 -33.03 3.83
CA PHE A 47 5.29 -31.73 4.51
C PHE A 47 4.37 -30.78 3.74
N TRP A 48 4.62 -30.63 2.43
CA TRP A 48 3.83 -29.77 1.54
C TRP A 48 2.37 -30.24 1.40
N ASN A 49 2.16 -31.53 1.21
CA ASN A 49 0.81 -32.10 1.12
C ASN A 49 0.05 -32.02 2.44
N LYS A 50 0.73 -32.02 3.59
CA LYS A 50 0.10 -32.02 4.91
C LYS A 50 -0.21 -30.61 5.43
N ASN A 51 0.57 -29.61 5.03
CA ASN A 51 0.46 -28.25 5.57
C ASN A 51 -0.13 -27.23 4.59
N PHE A 52 0.05 -27.40 3.27
CA PHE A 52 -0.28 -26.36 2.29
C PHE A 52 -1.38 -26.72 1.30
N PHE A 53 -1.54 -27.99 0.92
CA PHE A 53 -2.61 -28.39 0.00
C PHE A 53 -4.01 -28.48 0.65
N TYR A 54 -4.08 -28.53 2.00
CA TYR A 54 -5.34 -28.70 2.74
C TYR A 54 -5.64 -27.60 3.75
N SER A 55 -4.72 -26.67 4.05
CA SER A 55 -5.00 -25.55 4.96
C SER A 55 -4.88 -24.23 4.20
N GLN A 56 -5.98 -23.49 4.12
CA GLN A 56 -6.04 -22.18 3.44
C GLN A 56 -5.53 -21.03 4.31
N ASN A 57 -4.96 -21.28 5.49
CA ASN A 57 -4.58 -20.26 6.46
C ASN A 57 -3.32 -20.69 7.23
N VAL A 58 -2.14 -20.51 6.64
CA VAL A 58 -0.86 -20.49 7.38
C VAL A 58 -0.36 -19.06 7.37
N ALA A 59 -0.01 -18.52 8.54
CA ALA A 59 0.57 -17.18 8.66
C ALA A 59 1.95 -17.16 7.98
N TRP A 60 2.20 -16.11 7.21
CA TRP A 60 3.30 -16.03 6.26
C TRP A 60 4.68 -15.96 6.92
N GLU A 61 4.80 -15.39 8.11
CA GLU A 61 6.07 -15.35 8.83
C GLU A 61 6.62 -16.76 9.10
N ASP A 62 5.73 -17.74 9.34
CA ASP A 62 6.10 -19.14 9.55
C ASP A 62 6.46 -19.85 8.22
N TYR A 63 5.85 -19.46 7.10
CA TYR A 63 6.18 -19.98 5.77
C TYR A 63 7.56 -19.51 5.30
N ALA A 64 7.80 -18.19 5.36
CA ALA A 64 9.08 -17.58 5.03
C ALA A 64 10.20 -18.16 5.91
N LEU A 65 10.01 -18.17 7.24
CA LEU A 65 10.96 -18.74 8.19
C LEU A 65 11.26 -20.22 7.91
N SER A 66 10.26 -21.01 7.51
CA SER A 66 10.47 -22.44 7.18
C SER A 66 11.27 -22.67 5.89
N LEU A 67 11.02 -21.86 4.85
CA LEU A 67 11.79 -21.86 3.60
C LEU A 67 13.25 -21.44 3.83
N PHE A 68 13.46 -20.41 4.66
CA PHE A 68 14.78 -19.88 4.96
C PHE A 68 15.60 -20.83 5.85
N LEU A 69 14.98 -21.50 6.83
CA LEU A 69 15.64 -22.49 7.68
C LEU A 69 15.94 -23.82 6.96
N GLU A 70 15.19 -24.17 5.90
CA GLU A 70 15.41 -25.40 5.13
C GLU A 70 16.53 -25.27 4.08
N TYR A 71 16.77 -24.05 3.56
CA TYR A 71 17.76 -23.80 2.48
C TYR A 71 19.04 -23.10 2.92
N ALA A 72 19.00 -22.27 3.96
CA ALA A 72 20.20 -21.58 4.43
C ALA A 72 20.88 -22.41 5.52
N ASP A 73 21.88 -23.21 5.13
CA ASP A 73 22.90 -23.74 6.04
C ASP A 73 23.81 -22.60 6.58
N LYS A 74 23.24 -21.41 6.81
CA LYS A 74 23.89 -20.15 7.19
C LYS A 74 22.99 -19.32 8.10
N ASP A 75 23.61 -18.68 9.08
CA ASP A 75 22.97 -17.78 10.07
C ASP A 75 22.40 -16.52 9.39
N ILE A 76 21.13 -16.57 8.95
CA ILE A 76 20.36 -15.39 8.52
C ILE A 76 19.67 -14.79 9.75
N THR A 77 19.82 -13.47 9.96
CA THR A 77 19.22 -12.78 11.11
C THR A 77 17.74 -12.46 10.90
N ARG A 78 16.98 -12.22 11.98
CA ARG A 78 15.56 -11.81 11.89
C ARG A 78 15.36 -10.53 11.08
N GLU A 79 16.31 -9.60 11.14
CA GLU A 79 16.28 -8.36 10.38
C GLU A 79 16.43 -8.63 8.87
N GLN A 80 17.32 -9.54 8.50
CA GLN A 80 17.49 -10.00 7.12
C GLN A 80 16.24 -10.73 6.59
N VAL A 81 15.55 -11.51 7.44
CA VAL A 81 14.27 -12.14 7.09
C VAL A 81 13.18 -11.11 6.81
N ALA A 82 13.08 -10.04 7.62
CA ALA A 82 12.12 -8.96 7.38
C ALA A 82 12.37 -8.24 6.05
N ILE A 83 13.64 -8.00 5.73
CA ILE A 83 14.06 -7.41 4.45
C ILE A 83 13.66 -8.33 3.29
N LEU A 84 14.04 -9.61 3.35
CA LEU A 84 13.72 -10.59 2.31
C LEU A 84 12.22 -10.75 2.11
N SER A 85 11.44 -10.80 3.21
CA SER A 85 9.98 -10.87 3.15
C SER A 85 9.41 -9.70 2.35
N SER A 86 9.91 -8.48 2.57
CA SER A 86 9.45 -7.29 1.86
C SER A 86 9.82 -7.23 0.37
N LEU A 87 10.78 -8.07 -0.05
CA LEU A 87 11.24 -8.14 -1.44
C LEU A 87 10.53 -9.22 -2.25
N VAL A 88 9.99 -10.24 -1.59
CA VAL A 88 9.23 -11.33 -2.22
C VAL A 88 7.74 -11.01 -2.21
N ASP A 89 7.22 -10.47 -1.11
CA ASP A 89 5.85 -9.98 -1.00
C ASP A 89 5.75 -8.56 -1.58
N GLU A 90 5.68 -8.48 -2.92
CA GLU A 90 5.69 -7.21 -3.65
C GLU A 90 4.45 -6.35 -3.35
N ASN A 91 3.32 -6.98 -3.03
CA ASN A 91 2.06 -6.30 -2.74
C ASN A 91 1.84 -6.04 -1.24
N ARG A 92 2.65 -6.64 -0.36
CA ARG A 92 2.61 -6.50 1.12
C ARG A 92 1.27 -6.87 1.73
N ASP A 93 0.54 -7.80 1.13
CA ASP A 93 -0.73 -8.33 1.63
C ASP A 93 -0.53 -9.49 2.62
N GLY A 94 0.73 -9.85 2.91
CA GLY A 94 1.08 -10.96 3.77
C GLY A 94 0.94 -12.33 3.10
N ARG A 95 0.86 -12.39 1.76
CA ARG A 95 0.79 -13.61 0.96
C ARG A 95 1.70 -13.46 -0.26
N VAL A 96 2.51 -14.47 -0.52
CA VAL A 96 3.29 -14.52 -1.77
C VAL A 96 2.62 -15.44 -2.76
N THR A 97 2.18 -14.85 -3.86
CA THR A 97 1.66 -15.57 -5.02
C THR A 97 2.78 -16.25 -5.80
N LEU A 98 2.42 -17.22 -6.65
CA LEU A 98 3.37 -17.84 -7.58
C LEU A 98 4.01 -16.78 -8.50
N GLU A 99 3.24 -15.76 -8.86
CA GLU A 99 3.68 -14.67 -9.71
C GLU A 99 4.76 -13.82 -9.02
N GLU A 100 4.53 -13.43 -7.77
CA GLU A 100 5.51 -12.69 -6.96
C GLU A 100 6.77 -13.48 -6.69
N ASN A 101 6.65 -14.79 -6.43
CA ASN A 101 7.80 -15.66 -6.27
C ASN A 101 8.62 -15.78 -7.58
N VAL A 102 7.95 -15.84 -8.73
CA VAL A 102 8.61 -15.83 -10.04
C VAL A 102 9.25 -14.48 -10.33
N SER A 103 8.60 -13.37 -9.97
CA SER A 103 9.16 -12.02 -10.08
C SER A 103 10.42 -11.86 -9.22
N PHE A 104 10.40 -12.35 -7.98
CA PHE A 104 11.56 -12.37 -7.11
C PHE A 104 12.73 -13.15 -7.72
N LEU A 105 12.47 -14.34 -8.26
CA LEU A 105 13.49 -15.16 -8.92
C LEU A 105 14.01 -14.53 -10.22
N ILE A 106 13.16 -13.86 -11.00
CA ILE A 106 13.60 -13.10 -12.18
C ILE A 106 14.50 -11.94 -11.76
N LYS A 107 14.16 -11.28 -10.65
CA LYS A 107 14.83 -10.08 -10.18
C LYS A 107 16.19 -10.38 -9.55
N PHE A 108 16.33 -11.49 -8.85
CA PHE A 108 17.54 -11.78 -8.07
C PHE A 108 18.23 -13.12 -8.42
N GLY A 109 17.56 -14.05 -9.11
CA GLY A 109 18.06 -15.42 -9.34
C GLY A 109 19.03 -15.61 -10.52
N GLY A 110 19.41 -14.55 -11.23
CA GLY A 110 20.41 -14.61 -12.31
C GLY A 110 19.90 -15.25 -13.63
N GLU A 111 20.83 -15.61 -14.53
CA GLU A 111 20.52 -16.04 -15.91
C GLU A 111 19.91 -17.45 -16.04
N ARG A 112 19.75 -18.21 -14.95
CA ARG A 112 19.13 -19.56 -14.97
C ARG A 112 17.73 -19.50 -14.37
N LYS A 113 16.74 -20.02 -15.10
CA LYS A 113 15.33 -20.03 -14.67
C LYS A 113 14.84 -21.46 -14.41
N GLY A 114 14.55 -21.77 -13.14
CA GLY A 114 13.57 -22.78 -12.75
C GLY A 114 14.06 -23.95 -11.89
N GLY A 115 15.20 -23.86 -11.20
CA GLY A 115 15.73 -24.89 -10.32
C GLY A 115 15.86 -24.46 -8.84
N PRO A 116 15.94 -25.42 -7.89
CA PRO A 116 16.18 -25.15 -6.47
C PRO A 116 17.46 -24.36 -6.14
N GLY A 117 18.47 -24.43 -7.02
CA GLY A 117 19.71 -23.65 -6.88
C GLY A 117 19.52 -22.15 -7.15
N ASP A 118 18.51 -21.78 -7.93
CA ASP A 118 18.27 -20.40 -8.36
C ASP A 118 17.68 -19.55 -7.22
N MET A 119 16.98 -20.18 -6.27
CA MET A 119 16.41 -19.50 -5.11
C MET A 119 17.47 -19.11 -4.08
N LEU A 120 18.51 -19.93 -3.89
CA LEU A 120 19.60 -19.59 -2.98
C LEU A 120 20.43 -18.40 -3.52
N GLU A 121 20.72 -18.37 -4.81
CA GLU A 121 21.38 -17.21 -5.43
C GLU A 121 20.50 -15.96 -5.34
N ALA A 122 19.19 -16.08 -5.60
CA ALA A 122 18.26 -14.98 -5.45
C ALA A 122 18.26 -14.37 -4.05
N ILE A 123 18.28 -15.21 -3.01
CA ILE A 123 18.31 -14.75 -1.62
C ILE A 123 19.62 -14.03 -1.30
N LEU A 124 20.77 -14.58 -1.72
CA LEU A 124 22.07 -13.96 -1.46
C LEU A 124 22.22 -12.62 -2.21
N SER A 125 21.77 -12.55 -3.46
CA SER A 125 21.76 -11.31 -4.24
C SER A 125 20.82 -10.25 -3.68
N ALA A 126 19.65 -10.65 -3.17
CA ALA A 126 18.71 -9.75 -2.50
C ALA A 126 19.26 -9.15 -1.20
N LEU A 127 19.99 -9.96 -0.41
CA LEU A 127 20.66 -9.46 0.80
C LEU A 127 21.80 -8.49 0.48
N GLN A 128 22.62 -8.80 -0.53
CA GLN A 128 23.70 -7.90 -0.96
C GLN A 128 23.17 -6.59 -1.54
N PHE A 129 22.03 -6.65 -2.25
CA PHE A 129 21.30 -5.46 -2.71
C PHE A 129 20.87 -4.58 -1.53
N ALA A 130 20.31 -5.18 -0.47
CA ALA A 130 19.89 -4.45 0.72
C ALA A 130 21.07 -3.82 1.50
N GLU A 131 22.22 -4.49 1.54
CA GLU A 131 23.44 -3.95 2.17
C GLU A 131 24.10 -2.81 1.35
N GLY A 132 23.96 -2.83 0.02
CA GLY A 132 24.47 -1.80 -0.88
C GLY A 132 23.78 -0.43 -0.73
N GLU A 133 22.47 -0.42 -0.44
CA GLU A 133 21.70 0.81 -0.21
C GLU A 133 22.11 1.52 1.10
N THR A 134 22.58 0.78 2.11
CA THR A 134 23.08 1.37 3.36
C THR A 134 24.45 2.05 3.24
N SER A 135 25.24 1.75 2.21
CA SER A 135 26.60 2.31 2.03
C SER A 135 26.66 3.57 1.16
N GLN A 136 25.68 3.80 0.27
CA GLN A 136 25.66 4.97 -0.62
C GLN A 136 25.10 6.25 0.02
N SER A 137 24.45 6.16 1.18
CA SER A 137 23.93 7.34 1.90
C SER A 137 25.00 8.18 2.60
N LYS A 138 26.27 7.71 2.66
CA LYS A 138 27.38 8.42 3.33
C LYS A 138 28.35 9.18 2.42
N LEU A 139 28.26 9.07 1.10
CA LEU A 139 29.28 9.59 0.17
C LEU A 139 28.69 10.16 -1.14
N ALA A 140 27.90 11.24 -1.10
CA ALA A 140 27.70 12.07 -2.32
C ALA A 140 27.05 13.43 -2.00
N GLY A 141 27.86 14.39 -1.56
CA GLY A 141 27.68 15.78 -1.99
C GLY A 141 28.40 15.93 -3.33
N GLY A 142 27.67 16.24 -4.40
CA GLY A 142 28.28 16.46 -5.72
C GLY A 142 27.27 16.31 -6.86
N SER A 143 27.06 17.40 -7.60
CA SER A 143 26.21 17.52 -8.78
C SER A 143 26.56 16.48 -9.87
N GLY A 144 25.57 15.69 -10.27
CA GLY A 144 25.61 14.81 -11.44
C GLY A 144 24.20 14.30 -11.72
N GLY A 145 23.73 14.44 -12.97
CA GLY A 145 22.34 14.21 -13.37
C GLY A 145 21.78 12.87 -12.87
N LEU A 146 20.72 12.97 -12.06
CA LEU A 146 19.96 11.83 -11.58
C LEU A 146 19.17 11.24 -12.75
N ALA A 147 19.46 9.97 -13.07
CA ALA A 147 18.50 9.12 -13.75
C ALA A 147 17.21 9.11 -12.92
N LYS A 148 16.12 9.62 -13.52
CA LYS A 148 14.76 9.64 -12.95
C LYS A 148 14.40 8.24 -12.45
N GLY A 149 14.37 8.05 -11.14
CA GLY A 149 13.64 6.94 -10.54
C GLY A 149 12.17 7.07 -10.93
N SER A 150 11.55 5.98 -11.35
CA SER A 150 10.18 5.93 -11.89
C SER A 150 9.08 6.11 -10.83
N GLY A 151 9.38 6.77 -9.70
CA GLY A 151 8.41 7.15 -8.68
C GLY A 151 8.04 8.62 -8.83
N GLY A 152 6.78 8.96 -8.58
CA GLY A 152 6.29 10.34 -8.56
C GLY A 152 6.95 11.22 -7.51
N CYS A 153 6.35 12.39 -7.25
CA CYS A 153 6.72 13.28 -6.17
C CYS A 153 5.74 13.17 -5.01
N SER A 154 6.17 13.63 -3.85
CA SER A 154 5.32 13.90 -2.70
C SER A 154 5.50 15.37 -2.29
N VAL A 155 4.56 15.90 -1.50
CA VAL A 155 4.74 17.21 -0.84
C VAL A 155 5.36 17.00 0.54
N ARG A 156 6.52 17.61 0.78
CA ARG A 156 7.21 17.67 2.08
C ARG A 156 6.84 18.97 2.80
N LEU A 157 6.32 18.85 4.02
CA LEU A 157 5.89 19.96 4.86
C LEU A 157 6.61 19.91 6.21
N GLU A 158 7.19 21.02 6.64
CA GLU A 158 7.89 21.14 7.92
C GLU A 158 7.09 21.99 8.92
N SER A 159 6.77 21.38 10.06
CA SER A 159 5.95 22.00 11.10
C SER A 159 6.60 23.26 11.70
N ALA A 160 7.92 23.22 11.89
CA ALA A 160 8.71 24.33 12.42
C ALA A 160 8.63 25.59 11.53
N ASN A 161 8.39 25.40 10.23
CA ASN A 161 8.27 26.46 9.24
C ASN A 161 6.81 26.83 8.93
N LYS A 162 5.84 26.24 9.65
CA LYS A 162 4.40 26.49 9.50
C LYS A 162 3.89 26.30 8.06
N GLN A 163 4.33 25.22 7.42
CA GLN A 163 4.07 24.95 6.01
C GLN A 163 2.81 24.10 5.82
N TYR A 164 2.06 24.38 4.77
CA TYR A 164 0.80 23.68 4.44
C TYR A 164 0.42 23.91 2.97
N ALA A 165 -0.59 23.20 2.49
CA ALA A 165 -1.27 23.48 1.23
C ALA A 165 -2.71 23.92 1.49
N GLU A 166 -3.20 24.91 0.75
CA GLU A 166 -4.56 25.45 0.89
C GLU A 166 -5.35 25.26 -0.40
N VAL A 167 -6.51 24.64 -0.29
CA VAL A 167 -7.57 24.70 -1.29
C VAL A 167 -8.55 25.78 -0.85
N ALA A 168 -8.76 26.76 -1.73
CA ALA A 168 -9.72 27.83 -1.48
C ALA A 168 -11.11 27.26 -1.12
N ALA A 169 -11.87 28.00 -0.31
CA ALA A 169 -13.18 27.54 0.17
C ALA A 169 -14.08 27.06 -0.99
N SER A 170 -14.34 25.76 -1.01
CA SER A 170 -15.21 25.12 -1.99
C SER A 170 -16.36 24.38 -1.31
N GLY A 171 -17.55 24.46 -1.93
CA GLY A 171 -18.79 23.94 -1.37
C GLY A 171 -19.06 22.45 -1.65
N ASN A 172 -18.36 21.83 -2.60
CA ASN A 172 -18.47 20.40 -2.93
C ASN A 172 -17.42 19.52 -2.22
N LEU A 173 -16.43 20.12 -1.55
CA LEU A 173 -15.60 19.45 -0.53
C LEU A 173 -16.24 19.57 0.86
N GLN A 174 -17.54 19.81 0.93
CA GLN A 174 -18.30 19.92 2.17
C GLN A 174 -19.30 18.77 2.23
N PHE A 175 -19.02 17.78 3.07
CA PHE A 175 -19.89 16.62 3.25
C PHE A 175 -20.98 16.94 4.27
N ARG A 176 -22.25 16.81 3.86
CA ARG A 176 -23.41 17.34 4.60
C ARG A 176 -24.22 16.23 5.24
N GLY A 177 -24.75 16.47 6.43
CA GLY A 177 -25.71 15.54 7.04
C GLY A 177 -25.10 14.16 7.24
N ASP A 178 -25.84 13.17 6.78
CA ASP A 178 -25.52 11.74 6.75
C ASP A 178 -25.05 11.26 5.37
N SER A 179 -24.76 12.19 4.43
CA SER A 179 -24.23 11.81 3.11
C SER A 179 -22.88 11.13 3.27
N PRO A 180 -22.65 9.98 2.61
CA PRO A 180 -21.42 9.25 2.76
C PRO A 180 -20.25 9.99 2.11
N PHE A 181 -19.04 9.72 2.60
CA PHE A 181 -17.81 10.24 2.00
C PHE A 181 -16.60 9.41 2.43
N THR A 182 -15.51 9.56 1.69
CA THR A 182 -14.21 8.98 2.05
C THR A 182 -13.09 10.00 1.78
N ILE A 183 -12.20 10.19 2.74
CA ILE A 183 -10.96 10.97 2.58
C ILE A 183 -9.80 9.99 2.69
N GLU A 184 -8.94 9.96 1.67
CA GLU A 184 -7.73 9.12 1.66
C GLU A 184 -6.48 9.98 1.55
N VAL A 185 -5.38 9.54 2.18
CA VAL A 185 -4.06 10.17 2.05
C VAL A 185 -2.97 9.14 2.29
N TRP A 186 -1.91 9.18 1.48
CA TRP A 186 -0.64 8.56 1.82
C TRP A 186 0.19 9.54 2.65
N VAL A 187 0.64 9.10 3.82
CA VAL A 187 1.33 9.94 4.79
C VAL A 187 2.60 9.27 5.27
N LYS A 188 3.69 10.04 5.37
CA LYS A 188 4.97 9.62 5.93
C LYS A 188 5.39 10.62 7.01
N PRO A 189 4.99 10.39 8.28
CA PRO A 189 5.31 11.29 9.38
C PRO A 189 6.82 11.31 9.66
N SER A 190 7.40 12.48 9.88
CA SER A 190 8.80 12.61 10.31
C SER A 190 8.95 12.70 11.83
N THR A 191 7.85 12.96 12.54
CA THR A 191 7.81 13.08 14.00
C THR A 191 6.50 12.51 14.54
N ASP A 192 6.49 12.12 15.81
CA ASP A 192 5.33 11.73 16.60
C ASP A 192 4.79 12.90 17.44
N GLY A 193 5.03 14.13 16.97
CA GLY A 193 4.65 15.38 17.62
C GLY A 193 3.17 15.48 17.98
N ASN A 194 2.85 16.45 18.83
CA ASN A 194 1.49 16.62 19.31
C ASN A 194 0.62 17.33 18.25
N HIS A 195 -0.51 16.72 17.89
CA HIS A 195 -1.53 17.27 16.99
C HIS A 195 -0.96 17.72 15.63
N LEU A 196 -0.67 16.75 14.75
CA LEU A 196 -0.14 16.99 13.40
C LEU A 196 -1.24 16.77 12.36
N THR A 197 -1.79 17.85 11.77
CA THR A 197 -2.98 17.76 10.93
C THR A 197 -2.66 17.29 9.51
N LEU A 198 -3.29 16.20 9.05
CA LEU A 198 -3.10 15.70 7.69
C LEU A 198 -3.99 16.46 6.71
N VAL A 199 -5.28 16.54 7.04
CA VAL A 199 -6.33 17.15 6.22
C VAL A 199 -7.33 17.83 7.15
N SER A 200 -7.73 19.06 6.87
CA SER A 200 -8.82 19.71 7.60
C SER A 200 -9.73 20.53 6.69
N LYS A 201 -11.00 20.56 7.05
CA LYS A 201 -11.94 21.62 6.69
C LYS A 201 -12.63 22.02 7.96
N TYR A 202 -11.97 22.88 8.73
CA TYR A 202 -12.36 23.21 10.09
C TYR A 202 -12.14 24.70 10.38
N ASN A 203 -12.95 25.28 11.25
CA ASN A 203 -12.79 26.59 11.84
C ASN A 203 -13.72 26.67 13.05
N ARG A 204 -13.13 26.80 14.24
CA ARG A 204 -13.87 26.81 15.51
C ARG A 204 -15.13 27.70 15.45
N GLY A 205 -16.25 27.15 15.89
CA GLY A 205 -17.54 27.83 15.90
C GLY A 205 -18.30 27.77 14.57
N LYS A 206 -17.79 27.05 13.57
CA LYS A 206 -18.51 26.69 12.34
C LYS A 206 -18.92 25.21 12.44
N TRP A 207 -20.16 24.90 12.07
CA TRP A 207 -20.70 23.55 12.19
C TRP A 207 -20.51 22.72 10.92
N GLY A 208 -20.58 21.39 11.06
CA GLY A 208 -20.57 20.46 9.92
C GLY A 208 -19.19 20.16 9.35
N GLN A 209 -18.14 20.30 10.14
CA GLN A 209 -16.76 20.28 9.68
C GLN A 209 -16.04 18.98 9.99
N TYR A 210 -14.86 18.78 9.43
CA TYR A 210 -14.09 17.55 9.63
C TYR A 210 -12.59 17.82 9.63
N PHE A 211 -11.85 16.93 10.27
CA PHE A 211 -10.39 16.87 10.12
C PHE A 211 -9.87 15.46 10.42
N VAL A 212 -8.71 15.17 9.84
CA VAL A 212 -7.90 13.98 10.10
C VAL A 212 -6.53 14.46 10.55
N LYS A 213 -6.08 14.02 11.73
CA LYS A 213 -4.78 14.42 12.29
C LYS A 213 -4.10 13.27 13.01
N LEU A 214 -2.80 13.39 13.25
CA LEU A 214 -2.09 12.56 14.20
C LEU A 214 -2.19 13.17 15.59
N VAL A 215 -2.45 12.35 16.58
CA VAL A 215 -2.45 12.72 18.01
C VAL A 215 -1.16 12.20 18.67
N PRO A 216 -0.86 12.58 19.93
CA PRO A 216 0.32 12.07 20.63
C PRO A 216 0.46 10.55 20.52
N ALA A 217 1.70 10.08 20.42
CA ALA A 217 2.05 8.69 20.13
C ALA A 217 1.74 8.21 18.70
N GLY A 218 1.25 9.08 17.81
CA GLY A 218 1.15 8.82 16.36
C GLY A 218 -0.14 8.15 15.90
N GLY A 219 -1.15 8.02 16.77
CA GLY A 219 -2.49 7.55 16.39
C GLY A 219 -3.17 8.50 15.42
N VAL A 220 -3.98 7.97 14.50
CA VAL A 220 -4.82 8.75 13.59
C VAL A 220 -6.13 9.08 14.27
N PHE A 221 -6.44 10.36 14.37
CA PHE A 221 -7.71 10.87 14.88
C PHE A 221 -8.57 11.41 13.74
N PHE A 222 -9.78 10.90 13.63
CA PHE A 222 -10.78 11.35 12.68
C PHE A 222 -11.93 12.02 13.42
N HIS A 223 -12.22 13.27 13.05
CA HIS A 223 -13.26 14.09 13.63
C HIS A 223 -14.30 14.47 12.59
N ARG A 224 -15.57 14.41 13.00
CA ARG A 224 -16.68 15.14 12.42
C ARG A 224 -17.30 16.03 13.49
N GLU A 225 -17.83 17.18 13.10
CA GLU A 225 -18.38 18.20 14.01
C GLU A 225 -19.78 17.81 14.51
N VAL A 226 -19.87 16.63 15.11
CA VAL A 226 -21.07 16.02 15.68
C VAL A 226 -20.65 15.05 16.78
N ALA A 227 -21.48 14.86 17.80
CA ALA A 227 -21.19 13.88 18.84
C ALA A 227 -21.05 12.47 18.22
N PRO A 228 -20.02 11.70 18.63
CA PRO A 228 -19.21 11.87 19.84
C PRO A 228 -17.88 12.65 19.67
N TRP A 229 -17.74 13.46 18.62
CA TRP A 229 -16.61 14.37 18.36
C TRP A 229 -15.30 13.70 17.94
N GLY A 230 -15.41 12.51 17.35
CA GLY A 230 -14.30 11.81 16.73
C GLY A 230 -13.80 10.57 17.47
N GLN A 231 -12.85 9.91 16.81
CA GLN A 231 -12.29 8.63 17.21
C GLN A 231 -10.80 8.56 16.85
N GLU A 232 -10.07 7.73 17.58
CA GLU A 232 -8.64 7.49 17.40
C GLU A 232 -8.41 6.04 16.95
N SER A 233 -7.44 5.82 16.06
CA SER A 233 -6.99 4.49 15.67
C SER A 233 -6.32 3.76 16.84
N GLU A 234 -6.45 2.45 16.87
CA GLU A 234 -5.80 1.60 17.90
C GLU A 234 -4.29 1.48 17.70
N HIS A 235 -3.80 1.84 16.51
CA HIS A 235 -2.41 1.74 16.12
C HIS A 235 -1.88 3.08 15.63
N ALA A 236 -0.63 3.36 15.99
CA ALA A 236 0.11 4.52 15.52
C ALA A 236 0.72 4.28 14.14
N LEU A 237 0.94 5.37 13.41
CA LEU A 237 1.70 5.32 12.16
C LEU A 237 3.21 5.24 12.43
N PRO A 238 3.95 4.39 11.72
CA PRO A 238 5.41 4.37 11.80
C PRO A 238 6.00 5.68 11.23
N LEU A 239 7.02 6.21 11.91
CA LEU A 239 7.78 7.36 11.41
C LEU A 239 8.65 6.96 10.23
N GLY A 240 8.81 7.87 9.26
CA GLY A 240 9.68 7.70 8.11
C GLY A 240 9.20 6.65 7.09
N VAL A 241 8.00 6.09 7.26
CA VAL A 241 7.42 5.10 6.35
C VAL A 241 6.05 5.58 5.86
N PHE A 242 5.82 5.49 4.55
CA PHE A 242 4.50 5.78 3.98
C PHE A 242 3.46 4.79 4.48
N SER A 243 2.36 5.31 5.02
CA SER A 243 1.16 4.56 5.40
C SER A 243 -0.04 5.18 4.71
N HIS A 244 -1.00 4.36 4.28
CA HIS A 244 -2.27 4.83 3.75
C HIS A 244 -3.27 5.02 4.88
N VAL A 245 -3.93 6.18 4.91
CA VAL A 245 -5.00 6.51 5.85
C VAL A 245 -6.27 6.74 5.06
N ALA A 246 -7.35 6.07 5.44
CA ALA A 246 -8.69 6.33 4.93
C ALA A 246 -9.65 6.65 6.08
N ALA A 247 -10.23 7.84 6.06
CA ALA A 247 -11.32 8.26 6.93
C ALA A 247 -12.63 8.17 6.16
N VAL A 248 -13.49 7.24 6.56
CA VAL A 248 -14.71 6.88 5.84
C VAL A 248 -15.92 7.23 6.71
N TYR A 249 -16.96 7.79 6.13
CA TYR A 249 -18.25 7.95 6.77
C TYR A 249 -19.36 7.48 5.84
N GLY A 250 -20.30 6.72 6.39
CA GLY A 250 -21.49 6.27 5.68
C GLY A 250 -22.31 5.36 6.57
N ASN A 251 -23.60 5.22 6.26
CA ASN A 251 -24.54 4.42 7.06
C ASN A 251 -24.53 4.78 8.56
N ASN A 252 -24.39 6.07 8.89
CA ASN A 252 -24.25 6.60 10.26
C ASN A 252 -23.06 6.02 11.05
N GLU A 253 -21.99 5.63 10.37
CA GLU A 253 -20.78 5.10 10.98
C GLU A 253 -19.54 5.74 10.37
N ALA A 254 -18.71 6.33 11.23
CA ALA A 254 -17.37 6.80 10.87
C ALA A 254 -16.36 5.66 11.10
N LYS A 255 -15.41 5.48 10.18
CA LYS A 255 -14.42 4.41 10.19
C LYS A 255 -13.03 4.97 9.86
N ILE A 256 -12.00 4.38 10.46
CA ILE A 256 -10.60 4.62 10.12
C ILE A 256 -9.99 3.33 9.58
N TYR A 257 -9.39 3.43 8.41
CA TYR A 257 -8.60 2.37 7.78
C TYR A 257 -7.13 2.79 7.72
N LEU A 258 -6.24 1.87 8.10
CA LEU A 258 -4.80 2.02 7.93
C LEU A 258 -4.29 0.92 7.00
N ASN A 259 -3.60 1.29 5.92
CA ASN A 259 -3.12 0.35 4.90
C ASN A 259 -4.22 -0.62 4.42
N GLY A 260 -5.43 -0.08 4.21
CA GLY A 260 -6.59 -0.86 3.79
C GLY A 260 -7.26 -1.74 4.85
N THR A 261 -6.74 -1.78 6.09
CA THR A 261 -7.34 -2.56 7.19
C THR A 261 -8.16 -1.65 8.11
N LEU A 262 -9.39 -2.07 8.45
CA LEU A 262 -10.22 -1.35 9.43
C LEU A 262 -9.57 -1.43 10.81
N VAL A 263 -9.24 -0.28 11.40
CA VAL A 263 -8.65 -0.22 12.75
C VAL A 263 -9.57 0.44 13.78
N ARG A 264 -10.61 1.13 13.33
CA ARG A 264 -11.58 1.77 14.22
C ARG A 264 -12.90 2.01 13.52
N SER A 265 -14.01 1.81 14.23
CA SER A 265 -15.32 2.33 13.84
C SER A 265 -16.08 2.93 15.02
N GLN A 266 -17.00 3.84 14.71
CA GLN A 266 -17.84 4.51 15.69
C GLN A 266 -19.15 4.97 15.04
N GLN A 267 -20.26 4.73 15.74
CA GLN A 267 -21.56 5.27 15.36
C GLN A 267 -21.56 6.79 15.50
N GLU A 268 -21.99 7.47 14.45
CA GLU A 268 -21.97 8.92 14.39
C GLU A 268 -23.10 9.44 13.48
N GLY A 269 -23.85 10.40 13.99
CA GLY A 269 -25.05 10.90 13.30
C GLY A 269 -24.75 11.85 12.13
N ALA A 270 -25.83 12.40 11.60
CA ALA A 270 -25.77 13.49 10.65
C ALA A 270 -25.15 14.74 11.29
N GLN A 271 -24.25 15.41 10.56
CA GLN A 271 -23.70 16.70 10.96
C GLN A 271 -24.38 17.85 10.24
N ASP A 272 -24.26 19.07 10.76
CA ASP A 272 -24.69 20.28 10.06
C ASP A 272 -23.83 20.55 8.80
N ASN A 273 -23.97 21.74 8.22
CA ASN A 273 -23.26 22.08 6.99
C ASN A 273 -22.87 23.57 6.97
N ASN A 274 -21.57 23.84 6.81
CA ASN A 274 -21.05 25.16 6.50
C ASN A 274 -19.95 25.08 5.42
N ASN A 275 -20.16 25.75 4.30
CA ASN A 275 -19.26 25.68 3.14
C ASN A 275 -18.14 26.75 3.12
N GLU A 276 -18.10 27.67 4.07
CA GLU A 276 -17.27 28.90 4.00
C GLU A 276 -15.78 28.66 4.35
N THR A 277 -15.42 27.45 4.78
CA THR A 277 -14.08 27.16 5.32
C THR A 277 -13.17 26.50 4.27
N PRO A 278 -11.91 26.93 4.13
CA PRO A 278 -10.95 26.29 3.21
C PRO A 278 -10.65 24.85 3.61
N VAL A 279 -10.11 24.08 2.67
CA VAL A 279 -9.49 22.79 2.99
C VAL A 279 -7.99 23.01 3.10
N LEU A 280 -7.38 22.59 4.20
CA LEU A 280 -5.93 22.62 4.37
C LEU A 280 -5.37 21.20 4.38
N PHE A 281 -4.24 21.00 3.70
CA PHE A 281 -3.39 19.82 3.83
C PHE A 281 -2.15 20.19 4.65
N GLY A 282 -1.87 19.40 5.68
CA GLY A 282 -0.74 19.65 6.57
C GLY A 282 -0.93 20.73 7.63
N ALA A 283 -2.16 21.23 7.84
CA ALA A 283 -2.50 22.14 8.92
C ALA A 283 -4.00 22.10 9.25
N MET A 284 -4.37 22.54 10.45
CA MET A 284 -5.75 22.81 10.85
C MET A 284 -6.05 24.31 10.72
N TYR A 285 -7.14 24.68 10.08
CA TYR A 285 -7.59 26.07 10.12
C TYR A 285 -8.42 26.31 11.39
N GLU A 286 -8.04 27.25 12.24
CA GLU A 286 -8.80 27.57 13.46
C GLU A 286 -8.74 29.06 13.78
N ASN A 287 -9.89 29.66 14.11
CA ASN A 287 -9.99 31.08 14.47
C ASN A 287 -9.39 32.02 13.42
N GLY A 288 -9.50 31.65 12.14
CA GLY A 288 -9.03 32.45 11.01
C GLY A 288 -7.57 32.24 10.61
N ALA A 289 -6.84 31.30 11.23
CA ALA A 289 -5.43 31.04 10.92
C ALA A 289 -5.07 29.54 10.95
N PRO A 290 -4.07 29.10 10.17
CA PRO A 290 -3.53 27.74 10.27
C PRO A 290 -2.79 27.50 11.60
N ILE A 291 -3.03 26.33 12.21
CA ILE A 291 -2.39 25.79 13.41
C ILE A 291 -2.14 24.27 13.23
N ASP A 292 -1.57 23.59 14.23
CA ASP A 292 -1.39 22.13 14.25
C ASP A 292 -0.74 21.57 12.96
N PHE A 293 0.40 22.16 12.60
CA PHE A 293 1.12 21.89 11.35
C PHE A 293 1.75 20.49 11.32
N PHE A 294 1.61 19.82 10.18
CA PHE A 294 2.21 18.51 9.94
C PHE A 294 3.72 18.61 9.71
N ASP A 295 4.42 17.54 10.11
CA ASP A 295 5.82 17.33 9.78
C ASP A 295 6.00 15.98 9.09
N GLY A 296 6.12 16.00 7.77
CA GLY A 296 6.38 14.81 6.98
C GLY A 296 6.10 15.00 5.51
N GLU A 297 5.84 13.90 4.82
CA GLU A 297 5.42 13.89 3.43
C GLU A 297 3.95 13.47 3.32
N LEU A 298 3.20 14.16 2.46
CA LEU A 298 1.86 13.78 2.02
C LEU A 298 1.89 13.45 0.53
N ASP A 299 1.08 12.48 0.15
CA ASP A 299 0.96 12.04 -1.24
C ASP A 299 -0.47 11.53 -1.49
N GLU A 300 -0.90 11.53 -2.75
CA GLU A 300 -2.12 10.83 -3.19
C GLU A 300 -3.40 11.17 -2.37
N VAL A 301 -3.66 12.45 -2.10
CA VAL A 301 -4.85 12.87 -1.33
C VAL A 301 -6.09 12.77 -2.18
N ARG A 302 -7.12 12.05 -1.70
CA ARG A 302 -8.35 11.77 -2.45
C ARG A 302 -9.58 12.07 -1.62
N PHE A 303 -10.59 12.62 -2.27
CA PHE A 303 -11.90 12.91 -1.68
C PHE A 303 -12.98 12.22 -2.51
N TRP A 304 -13.83 11.46 -1.85
CA TRP A 304 -14.94 10.73 -2.45
C TRP A 304 -16.26 11.11 -1.77
N ASP A 305 -17.36 11.17 -2.52
CA ASP A 305 -18.73 11.37 -2.00
C ASP A 305 -19.49 10.05 -1.80
N VAL A 306 -18.73 8.96 -1.66
CA VAL A 306 -19.24 7.60 -1.40
C VAL A 306 -18.53 6.97 -0.21
N GLU A 307 -19.20 6.02 0.44
CA GLU A 307 -18.62 5.17 1.48
C GLU A 307 -17.83 4.06 0.78
N ARG A 308 -16.50 4.18 0.73
CA ARG A 308 -15.67 3.16 0.07
C ARG A 308 -15.52 1.92 0.96
N THR A 309 -15.68 0.75 0.36
CA THR A 309 -15.49 -0.53 1.06
C THR A 309 -14.01 -0.83 1.28
N PRO A 310 -13.66 -1.74 2.23
CA PRO A 310 -12.28 -2.16 2.43
C PRO A 310 -11.63 -2.68 1.13
N GLU A 311 -12.36 -3.44 0.32
CA GLU A 311 -11.88 -3.99 -0.95
C GLU A 311 -11.62 -2.89 -1.98
N GLN A 312 -12.50 -1.88 -2.05
CA GLN A 312 -12.31 -0.72 -2.92
C GLN A 312 -11.09 0.10 -2.51
N ILE A 313 -10.85 0.26 -1.20
CA ILE A 313 -9.68 0.97 -0.67
C ILE A 313 -8.40 0.19 -1.01
N GLN A 314 -8.33 -1.09 -0.64
CA GLN A 314 -7.16 -1.94 -0.86
C GLN A 314 -6.79 -2.07 -2.34
N SER A 315 -7.78 -2.27 -3.21
CA SER A 315 -7.54 -2.41 -4.65
C SER A 315 -7.05 -1.11 -5.31
N ALA A 316 -7.35 0.06 -4.74
CA ALA A 316 -7.07 1.36 -5.35
C ALA A 316 -5.96 2.17 -4.68
N MET A 317 -5.57 1.86 -3.43
CA MET A 317 -4.61 2.69 -2.68
C MET A 317 -3.23 2.79 -3.34
N HIS A 318 -2.81 1.76 -4.07
CA HIS A 318 -1.56 1.74 -4.83
C HIS A 318 -1.74 2.08 -6.32
N LEU A 319 -2.90 2.59 -6.72
CA LEU A 319 -3.19 2.96 -8.10
C LEU A 319 -3.13 4.47 -8.28
N ARG A 320 -2.49 4.90 -9.36
CA ARG A 320 -2.70 6.24 -9.88
C ARG A 320 -4.09 6.31 -10.51
N LEU A 321 -4.95 7.16 -9.95
CA LEU A 321 -6.32 7.34 -10.45
C LEU A 321 -6.33 8.23 -11.70
N SER A 322 -7.34 8.05 -12.53
CA SER A 322 -7.56 8.82 -13.76
C SER A 322 -8.23 10.16 -13.53
N GLY A 323 -8.96 10.32 -12.41
CA GLY A 323 -9.80 11.47 -12.11
C GLY A 323 -11.24 11.33 -12.62
N THR A 324 -11.59 10.18 -13.19
CA THR A 324 -12.92 9.90 -13.78
C THR A 324 -13.70 8.82 -13.02
N GLU A 325 -13.14 8.33 -11.92
CA GLU A 325 -13.74 7.30 -11.09
C GLU A 325 -15.08 7.77 -10.49
N GLU A 326 -16.07 6.89 -10.50
CA GLU A 326 -17.39 7.19 -9.93
C GLU A 326 -17.26 7.51 -8.43
N GLY A 327 -17.83 8.65 -8.05
CA GLY A 327 -17.82 9.17 -6.68
C GLY A 327 -16.51 9.85 -6.26
N LEU A 328 -15.50 9.96 -7.13
CA LEU A 328 -14.30 10.75 -6.86
C LEU A 328 -14.60 12.24 -7.10
N VAL A 329 -14.40 13.08 -6.09
CA VAL A 329 -14.75 14.50 -6.12
C VAL A 329 -13.52 15.40 -6.30
N ALA A 330 -12.39 15.00 -5.72
CA ALA A 330 -11.12 15.68 -5.89
C ALA A 330 -9.94 14.74 -5.63
N TYR A 331 -8.83 14.98 -6.33
CA TYR A 331 -7.65 14.13 -6.24
C TYR A 331 -6.36 14.93 -6.50
N TRP A 332 -5.46 14.96 -5.51
CA TRP A 332 -4.14 15.57 -5.60
C TRP A 332 -3.07 14.47 -5.54
N PRO A 333 -2.46 14.10 -6.68
CA PRO A 333 -1.39 13.10 -6.70
C PRO A 333 -0.03 13.64 -6.26
N PHE A 334 0.10 14.94 -6.01
CA PHE A 334 1.35 15.62 -5.61
C PHE A 334 2.58 15.34 -6.51
N ASP A 335 2.33 15.17 -7.80
CA ASP A 335 3.33 14.79 -8.80
C ASP A 335 3.87 15.97 -9.63
N GLU A 336 3.55 17.22 -9.29
CA GLU A 336 4.05 18.39 -10.02
C GLU A 336 5.57 18.56 -9.91
N CYS A 337 6.16 18.09 -8.81
CA CYS A 337 7.59 18.11 -8.52
C CYS A 337 8.26 19.49 -8.47
N THR A 338 7.53 20.56 -8.80
CA THR A 338 8.02 21.93 -8.94
C THR A 338 6.87 22.93 -8.76
N GLY A 339 7.22 24.19 -8.49
CA GLY A 339 6.23 25.25 -8.30
C GLY A 339 5.52 25.16 -6.96
N ILE A 340 4.43 25.93 -6.83
CA ILE A 340 3.66 26.08 -5.58
C ILE A 340 2.21 25.63 -5.73
N LYS A 341 1.87 24.95 -6.81
CA LYS A 341 0.49 24.57 -7.12
C LYS A 341 0.43 23.06 -7.21
N ALA A 342 -0.40 22.43 -6.39
CA ALA A 342 -0.74 21.03 -6.50
C ALA A 342 -2.11 20.93 -7.19
N ARG A 343 -2.18 20.22 -8.31
CA ARG A 343 -3.40 20.21 -9.13
C ARG A 343 -4.39 19.17 -8.65
N ASP A 344 -5.65 19.56 -8.70
CA ASP A 344 -6.75 18.60 -8.63
C ASP A 344 -6.91 17.94 -10.00
N HIS A 345 -6.82 16.61 -10.05
CA HIS A 345 -6.93 15.81 -11.28
C HIS A 345 -8.39 15.49 -11.66
N VAL A 346 -9.37 15.90 -10.86
CA VAL A 346 -10.80 15.66 -11.10
C VAL A 346 -11.50 16.95 -11.48
N GLY A 347 -11.33 17.99 -10.67
CA GLY A 347 -12.08 19.24 -10.76
C GLY A 347 -11.19 20.48 -10.84
N ASN A 348 -11.60 21.53 -10.13
CA ASN A 348 -10.91 22.82 -10.09
C ASN A 348 -10.61 23.23 -8.64
N HIS A 349 -10.14 22.26 -7.84
CA HIS A 349 -9.77 22.45 -6.43
C HIS A 349 -8.26 22.51 -6.24
N ASP A 350 -7.55 23.15 -7.17
CA ASP A 350 -6.09 23.23 -7.06
C ASP A 350 -5.66 23.81 -5.70
N ALA A 351 -4.70 23.15 -5.05
CA ALA A 351 -4.15 23.61 -3.80
C ALA A 351 -2.93 24.51 -4.04
N ILE A 352 -2.77 25.53 -3.22
CA ILE A 352 -1.59 26.41 -3.22
C ILE A 352 -0.72 26.08 -2.02
N LEU A 353 0.56 25.82 -2.26
CA LEU A 353 1.57 25.57 -1.24
C LEU A 353 1.99 26.89 -0.58
N HIS A 354 1.82 26.96 0.74
CA HIS A 354 2.32 28.03 1.59
C HIS A 354 3.63 27.58 2.25
N GLY A 355 4.70 27.57 1.45
CA GLY A 355 5.97 26.92 1.79
C GLY A 355 5.96 25.43 1.44
N GLY A 356 6.86 24.64 2.03
CA GLY A 356 7.03 23.24 1.67
C GLY A 356 7.89 23.04 0.43
N THR A 357 8.23 21.79 0.17
CA THR A 357 9.04 21.38 -0.97
C THR A 357 8.48 20.11 -1.61
N TRP A 358 8.90 19.82 -2.83
CA TRP A 358 8.62 18.54 -3.46
C TRP A 358 9.73 17.57 -3.11
N ASN A 359 9.37 16.34 -2.75
CA ASN A 359 10.34 15.28 -2.46
C ASN A 359 10.23 14.14 -3.47
N GLN A 360 11.35 13.48 -3.75
CA GLN A 360 11.42 12.30 -4.62
C GLN A 360 12.23 11.18 -3.95
N PRO A 361 11.79 9.92 -4.07
CA PRO A 361 10.53 9.49 -4.65
C PRO A 361 9.34 9.72 -3.69
N GLY A 362 8.16 9.99 -4.24
CA GLY A 362 6.88 9.87 -3.54
C GLY A 362 6.50 8.40 -3.29
N VAL A 363 5.26 8.14 -2.87
CA VAL A 363 4.76 6.78 -2.72
C VAL A 363 4.77 6.08 -4.09
N ARG A 364 5.10 4.79 -4.09
CA ARG A 364 5.02 4.00 -5.32
C ARG A 364 3.56 3.65 -5.59
N VAL A 365 2.99 4.30 -6.59
CA VAL A 365 1.72 3.92 -7.21
C VAL A 365 1.97 3.35 -8.60
N LYS A 366 1.17 2.36 -8.99
CA LYS A 366 1.15 1.79 -10.34
C LYS A 366 0.20 2.60 -11.21
N ALA A 367 0.56 2.86 -12.46
CA ALA A 367 -0.42 3.43 -13.38
C ALA A 367 -1.51 2.38 -13.69
N TYR A 368 -2.75 2.82 -13.90
CA TYR A 368 -3.84 1.93 -14.32
C TYR A 368 -3.45 1.08 -15.55
N LYS A 369 -2.74 1.69 -16.50
CA LYS A 369 -2.18 1.05 -17.70
C LYS A 369 -1.18 -0.07 -17.40
N ASP A 370 -0.42 0.05 -16.32
CA ASP A 370 0.61 -0.94 -15.94
C ASP A 370 -0.01 -2.21 -15.33
N ILE A 371 -1.27 -2.13 -14.87
CA ILE A 371 -1.97 -3.25 -14.22
C ILE A 371 -2.98 -3.91 -15.16
N PHE A 372 -3.76 -3.12 -15.89
CA PHE A 372 -4.84 -3.66 -16.72
C PHE A 372 -4.44 -3.85 -18.19
N GLY A 373 -3.26 -3.36 -18.60
CA GLY A 373 -2.87 -3.27 -20.00
C GLY A 373 -3.71 -2.24 -20.78
N CYS A 374 -3.18 -1.72 -21.90
CA CYS A 374 -3.99 -0.87 -22.79
C CYS A 374 -5.11 -1.72 -23.42
N VAL A 375 -6.37 -1.45 -23.09
CA VAL A 375 -7.54 -2.13 -23.68
C VAL A 375 -8.35 -1.24 -24.64
N ASP A 376 -7.96 0.03 -24.83
CA ASP A 376 -8.79 1.01 -25.54
C ASP A 376 -8.02 1.83 -26.58
N SER A 377 -8.74 2.28 -27.61
CA SER A 377 -8.23 3.09 -28.73
C SER A 377 -7.75 4.50 -28.33
N LEU A 378 -7.78 4.85 -27.05
CA LEU A 378 -7.25 6.11 -26.51
C LEU A 378 -5.75 6.04 -26.18
N CYS A 379 -5.10 4.88 -26.33
CA CYS A 379 -3.65 4.73 -26.12
C CYS A 379 -2.78 5.27 -27.27
N SER A 380 -3.32 6.01 -28.24
CA SER A 380 -2.53 6.68 -29.29
C SER A 380 -2.63 8.21 -29.21
N THR A 381 -1.74 8.80 -28.41
CA THR A 381 -0.80 9.88 -28.81
C THR A 381 0.18 10.17 -27.68
#